data_AF-A0A8T3ZQH0-F1
#
_entry.id   AF-A0A8T3ZQH0-F1
#
_cell.length_a   1.000
_cell.length_b   1.000
_cell.length_c   1.000
_cell.angle_alpha   90.00
_cell.angle_beta   90.00
_cell.angle_gamma   90.00
#
_symmetry.space_group_name_H-M   'P 1'
#
loop_
_entity.id
_entity.type
_entity.pdbx_description
1 polymer ?
#
loop_
_entity_poly.entity_id
_entity_poly.type
_entity_poly.pdbx_seq_one_letter_code
_entity_poly.pdbx_strand_id
1 'polypeptide(L)'
;MKVYAATILCIILLTPSVSTVFGATTFFAGNKFTENGIQWCEEENARYYLYGEAKWLEQQKHSIEARICANLYSDTLWQHHGTDRIQKLIQRSAYYAELEIAESQKEAIEGKIDTSPVNSQKKIPNWVRNIFIWYGEGKVSDDEVINAITYLIDKGIIKIKTG
;
A
#
# COMPACT_ATOMS: atom_id res chain seq x y z
N MET A 1 -29.20 56.88 38.49
CA MET A 1 -27.75 56.76 38.23
C MET A 1 -27.37 55.29 38.30
N LYS A 2 -26.75 54.78 37.22
CA LYS A 2 -26.02 53.49 37.03
C LYS A 2 -26.86 52.19 37.00
N VAL A 3 -26.70 51.22 36.08
CA VAL A 3 -26.13 51.02 34.72
C VAL A 3 -26.80 49.73 34.20
N TYR A 4 -27.16 49.63 32.91
CA TYR A 4 -27.57 48.38 32.24
C TYR A 4 -26.36 47.56 31.79
N ALA A 5 -26.38 46.23 31.94
CA ALA A 5 -25.62 45.22 31.17
C ALA A 5 -25.86 43.83 31.79
N ALA A 6 -25.93 42.69 31.11
CA ALA A 6 -26.07 42.31 29.71
C ALA A 6 -26.43 40.80 29.72
N THR A 7 -27.30 40.41 28.82
CA THR A 7 -27.64 39.03 28.43
C THR A 7 -26.41 38.19 28.08
N ILE A 8 -26.32 36.94 28.54
CA ILE A 8 -25.56 35.88 27.85
C ILE A 8 -26.41 34.60 27.79
N LEU A 9 -26.87 34.32 26.58
CA LEU A 9 -27.48 33.07 26.12
C LEU A 9 -26.55 31.88 26.41
N CYS A 10 -27.12 30.82 26.96
CA CYS A 10 -26.49 29.50 27.04
C CYS A 10 -26.42 28.88 25.62
N ILE A 11 -25.34 29.14 24.89
CA ILE A 11 -25.06 28.48 23.61
C ILE A 11 -24.53 27.09 23.94
N ILE A 12 -25.37 26.07 23.71
CA ILE A 12 -24.95 24.67 23.67
C ILE A 12 -23.92 24.56 22.54
N LEU A 13 -22.66 24.32 22.91
CA LEU A 13 -21.58 24.01 21.98
C LEU A 13 -21.91 22.66 21.31
N LEU A 14 -22.57 22.72 20.16
CA LEU A 14 -22.49 21.66 19.17
C LEU A 14 -21.03 21.63 18.71
N THR A 15 -20.21 20.79 19.33
CA THR A 15 -18.95 20.40 18.69
C THR A 15 -19.34 19.71 17.38
N PRO A 16 -18.95 20.21 16.21
CA PRO A 16 -19.03 19.38 15.04
C PRO A 16 -18.07 18.23 15.30
N SER A 17 -18.61 17.03 15.52
CA SER A 17 -17.83 15.83 15.27
C SER A 17 -17.35 15.98 13.84
N VAL A 18 -16.06 16.25 13.65
CA VAL A 18 -15.45 16.21 12.33
C VAL A 18 -15.46 14.74 11.94
N SER A 19 -16.60 14.26 11.47
CA SER A 19 -16.64 13.10 10.62
C SER A 19 -15.84 13.53 9.41
N THR A 20 -14.59 13.08 9.30
CA THR A 20 -13.86 13.14 8.04
C THR A 20 -14.67 12.28 7.07
N VAL A 21 -15.65 12.90 6.41
CA VAL A 21 -16.36 12.29 5.31
C VAL A 21 -15.34 12.26 4.18
N PHE A 22 -14.56 11.18 4.12
CA PHE A 22 -13.83 10.83 2.92
C PHE A 22 -14.88 10.67 1.82
N GLY A 23 -14.95 11.65 0.91
CA GLY A 23 -15.94 11.68 -0.15
C GLY A 23 -15.91 10.38 -0.95
N ALA A 24 -17.08 9.84 -1.26
CA ALA A 24 -17.18 8.67 -2.13
C ALA A 24 -16.88 9.08 -3.58
N THR A 25 -16.02 8.33 -4.25
CA THR A 25 -15.78 8.40 -5.69
C THR A 25 -16.24 7.10 -6.34
N THR A 26 -16.20 7.02 -7.67
CA THR A 26 -16.48 5.76 -8.37
C THR A 26 -15.53 4.64 -7.92
N PHE A 27 -14.29 4.98 -7.54
CA PHE A 27 -13.25 4.01 -7.17
C PHE A 27 -13.15 3.79 -5.65
N PHE A 28 -13.49 4.78 -4.83
CA PHE A 28 -13.36 4.72 -3.36
C PHE A 28 -14.66 4.99 -2.61
N ALA A 29 -14.88 4.26 -1.53
CA ALA A 29 -15.90 4.55 -0.52
C ALA A 29 -15.24 4.62 0.86
N GLY A 30 -14.91 5.83 1.30
CA GLY A 30 -14.10 6.03 2.51
C GLY A 30 -12.62 5.80 2.21
N ASN A 31 -11.98 4.87 2.93
CA ASN A 31 -10.59 4.49 2.76
C ASN A 31 -10.39 3.19 1.96
N LYS A 32 -11.45 2.63 1.37
CA LYS A 32 -11.41 1.34 0.66
C LYS A 32 -11.92 1.49 -0.76
N PHE A 33 -11.48 0.61 -1.63
CA PHE A 33 -12.04 0.51 -2.97
C PHE A 33 -13.51 0.10 -2.94
N THR A 34 -14.24 0.59 -3.94
CA THR A 34 -15.53 0.04 -4.35
C THR A 34 -15.30 -1.22 -5.20
N GLU A 35 -16.38 -1.89 -5.58
CA GLU A 35 -16.31 -2.96 -6.57
C GLU A 35 -15.72 -2.47 -7.90
N ASN A 36 -16.11 -1.28 -8.37
CA ASN A 36 -15.53 -0.65 -9.56
C ASN A 36 -14.02 -0.38 -9.39
N GLY A 37 -13.57 -0.06 -8.18
CA GLY A 37 -12.14 0.05 -7.85
C GLY A 37 -11.38 -1.25 -8.07
N ILE A 38 -11.93 -2.38 -7.61
CA ILE A 38 -11.33 -3.70 -7.84
C ILE A 38 -11.39 -4.12 -9.30
N GLN A 39 -12.52 -3.88 -9.98
CA GLN A 39 -12.66 -4.17 -11.42
C GLN A 39 -11.62 -3.40 -12.24
N TRP A 40 -11.38 -2.13 -11.91
CA TRP A 40 -10.33 -1.35 -12.54
C TRP A 40 -8.93 -1.95 -12.32
N CYS A 41 -8.62 -2.43 -11.10
CA CYS A 41 -7.38 -3.19 -10.89
C CYS A 41 -7.34 -4.45 -11.78
N GLU A 42 -8.44 -5.15 -12.00
CA GLU A 42 -8.45 -6.33 -12.87
C GLU A 42 -8.19 -5.98 -14.34
N GLU A 43 -8.82 -4.91 -14.84
CA GLU A 43 -8.64 -4.40 -16.19
C GLU A 43 -7.18 -3.97 -16.46
N GLU A 44 -6.55 -3.35 -15.46
CA GLU A 44 -5.17 -2.87 -15.56
C GLU A 44 -4.11 -3.95 -15.34
N ASN A 45 -4.46 -5.09 -14.76
CA ASN A 45 -3.49 -6.11 -14.36
C ASN A 45 -2.63 -6.60 -15.55
N ALA A 46 -3.24 -6.72 -16.74
CA ALA A 46 -2.50 -7.08 -17.96
C ALA A 46 -1.45 -6.03 -18.33
N ARG A 47 -1.78 -4.73 -18.20
CA ARG A 47 -0.84 -3.62 -18.47
C ARG A 47 0.26 -3.57 -17.42
N TYR A 48 -0.07 -3.77 -16.15
CA TYR A 48 0.89 -3.87 -15.06
C TYR A 48 1.92 -4.99 -15.31
N TYR A 49 1.46 -6.19 -15.68
CA TYR A 49 2.34 -7.32 -15.96
C TYR A 49 3.22 -7.09 -17.21
N LEU A 50 2.66 -6.47 -18.26
CA LEU A 50 3.38 -6.21 -19.51
C LEU A 50 4.47 -5.15 -19.36
N TYR A 51 4.18 -4.05 -18.66
CA TYR A 51 5.10 -2.92 -18.55
C TYR A 51 6.01 -2.99 -17.34
N GLY A 52 5.63 -3.78 -16.34
CA GLY A 52 6.26 -3.78 -15.03
C GLY A 52 5.84 -2.59 -14.18
N GLU A 53 5.98 -2.74 -12.87
CA GLU A 53 5.48 -1.82 -11.85
C GLU A 53 5.92 -0.37 -12.05
N ALA A 54 7.23 -0.13 -12.22
CA ALA A 54 7.77 1.22 -12.33
C ALA A 54 7.17 2.01 -13.51
N LYS A 55 7.19 1.40 -14.71
CA LYS A 55 6.68 2.04 -15.93
C LYS A 55 5.16 2.19 -15.89
N TRP A 56 4.44 1.21 -15.36
CA TRP A 56 2.98 1.28 -15.24
C TRP A 56 2.55 2.38 -14.25
N LEU A 57 3.22 2.50 -13.09
CA LEU A 57 2.93 3.55 -12.11
C LEU A 57 3.19 4.95 -12.67
N GLU A 58 4.26 5.13 -13.46
CA GLU A 58 4.53 6.41 -14.13
C GLU A 58 3.39 6.79 -15.08
N GLN A 59 2.87 5.82 -15.86
CA GLN A 59 1.71 6.04 -16.74
C GLN A 59 0.43 6.39 -15.97
N GLN A 60 0.23 5.77 -14.81
CA GLN A 60 -0.89 6.08 -13.91
C GLN A 60 -0.60 7.28 -12.99
N LYS A 61 0.47 8.03 -13.25
CA LYS A 61 0.86 9.24 -12.51
C LYS A 61 1.01 9.02 -11.01
N HIS A 62 1.44 7.81 -10.62
CA HIS A 62 1.60 7.39 -9.23
C HIS A 62 0.37 7.64 -8.36
N SER A 63 -0.84 7.52 -8.94
CA SER A 63 -2.09 7.73 -8.22
C SER A 63 -2.25 6.73 -7.07
N ILE A 64 -2.99 7.12 -6.04
CA ILE A 64 -3.24 6.25 -4.88
C ILE A 64 -3.97 4.97 -5.30
N GLU A 65 -4.88 5.05 -6.26
CA GLU A 65 -5.56 3.90 -6.87
C GLU A 65 -4.53 2.92 -7.45
N ALA A 66 -3.62 3.43 -8.28
CA ALA A 66 -2.62 2.61 -8.95
C ALA A 66 -1.68 1.93 -7.95
N ARG A 67 -1.23 2.67 -6.93
CA ARG A 67 -0.37 2.11 -5.86
C ARG A 67 -1.07 1.02 -5.07
N ILE A 68 -2.34 1.22 -4.71
CA ILE A 68 -3.12 0.17 -4.04
C ILE A 68 -3.30 -1.05 -4.93
N CYS A 69 -3.60 -0.90 -6.22
CA CYS A 69 -3.66 -2.05 -7.13
C CYS A 69 -2.30 -2.79 -7.19
N ALA A 70 -1.18 -2.08 -7.27
CA ALA A 70 0.15 -2.71 -7.25
C ALA A 70 0.42 -3.49 -5.95
N ASN A 71 0.00 -2.96 -4.80
CA ASN A 71 0.04 -3.68 -3.52
C ASN A 71 -0.84 -4.93 -3.54
N LEU A 72 -2.06 -4.82 -4.09
CA LEU A 72 -2.97 -5.96 -4.25
C LEU A 72 -2.40 -7.02 -5.17
N TYR A 73 -1.79 -6.67 -6.32
CA TYR A 73 -1.19 -7.64 -7.24
C TYR A 73 -0.05 -8.44 -6.61
N SER A 74 0.69 -7.81 -5.69
CA SER A 74 1.77 -8.45 -4.93
C SER A 74 1.26 -9.23 -3.71
N ASP A 75 -0.02 -9.10 -3.38
CA ASP A 75 -0.67 -9.82 -2.29
C ASP A 75 -1.08 -11.23 -2.72
N THR A 76 -0.78 -12.22 -1.89
CA THR A 76 -1.28 -13.59 -2.09
C THR A 76 -2.80 -13.67 -2.26
N LEU A 77 -3.54 -12.72 -1.67
CA LEU A 77 -4.99 -12.62 -1.79
C LEU A 77 -5.47 -12.38 -3.24
N TRP A 78 -4.63 -11.81 -4.11
CA TRP A 78 -4.99 -11.57 -5.51
C TRP A 78 -5.35 -12.85 -6.28
N GLN A 79 -4.68 -13.95 -5.94
CA GLN A 79 -4.86 -15.27 -6.57
C GLN A 79 -6.03 -16.06 -5.98
N HIS A 80 -6.74 -15.52 -5.00
CA HIS A 80 -7.95 -16.16 -4.47
C HIS A 80 -9.07 -16.11 -5.51
N HIS A 81 -9.85 -17.18 -5.68
CA HIS A 81 -10.95 -17.26 -6.67
C HIS A 81 -12.31 -17.65 -6.07
N GLY A 82 -12.48 -17.49 -4.75
CA GLY A 82 -13.76 -17.73 -4.08
C GLY A 82 -14.84 -16.70 -4.43
N THR A 83 -16.10 -17.01 -4.12
CA THR A 83 -17.24 -16.09 -4.32
C THR A 83 -17.14 -14.81 -3.48
N ASP A 84 -16.36 -14.86 -2.40
CA ASP A 84 -16.06 -13.75 -1.50
C ASP A 84 -14.82 -12.94 -1.92
N ARG A 85 -14.21 -13.24 -3.07
CA ARG A 85 -12.96 -12.63 -3.55
C ARG A 85 -13.02 -11.11 -3.59
N ILE A 86 -14.02 -10.55 -4.26
CA ILE A 86 -14.14 -9.09 -4.42
C ILE A 86 -14.26 -8.42 -3.05
N GLN A 87 -15.05 -8.98 -2.13
CA GLN A 87 -15.20 -8.43 -0.78
C GLN A 87 -13.90 -8.48 0.02
N LYS A 88 -13.14 -9.59 -0.09
CA LYS A 88 -11.82 -9.70 0.53
C LYS A 88 -10.83 -8.70 -0.04
N LEU A 89 -10.83 -8.48 -1.36
CA LEU A 89 -9.97 -7.49 -2.01
C LEU A 89 -10.35 -6.06 -1.65
N ILE A 90 -11.64 -5.75 -1.58
CA ILE A 90 -12.14 -4.47 -1.05
C ILE A 90 -11.64 -4.25 0.38
N GLN A 91 -11.77 -5.24 1.26
CA GLN A 91 -11.27 -5.13 2.63
C GLN A 91 -9.75 -4.95 2.68
N ARG A 92 -9.00 -5.69 1.85
CA ARG A 92 -7.54 -5.58 1.77
C ARG A 92 -7.09 -4.24 1.19
N SER A 93 -7.86 -3.65 0.28
CA SER A 93 -7.56 -2.32 -0.27
C SER A 93 -7.62 -1.23 0.81
N ALA A 94 -8.52 -1.39 1.80
CA ALA A 94 -8.61 -0.47 2.95
C ALA A 94 -7.29 -0.42 3.72
N TYR A 95 -6.73 -1.60 4.00
CA TYR A 95 -5.44 -1.75 4.66
C TYR A 95 -4.31 -1.08 3.86
N TYR A 96 -4.25 -1.29 2.55
CA TYR A 96 -3.21 -0.66 1.74
C TYR A 96 -3.38 0.85 1.60
N ALA A 97 -4.60 1.37 1.50
CA ALA A 97 -4.84 2.80 1.50
C ALA A 97 -4.32 3.46 2.79
N GLU A 98 -4.62 2.86 3.95
CA GLU A 98 -4.15 3.35 5.24
C GLU A 98 -2.61 3.39 5.30
N LEU A 99 -1.95 2.34 4.82
CA LEU A 99 -0.50 2.25 4.80
C LEU A 99 0.16 3.28 3.87
N GLU A 100 -0.35 3.44 2.64
CA GLU A 100 0.16 4.43 1.67
C GLU A 100 0.02 5.86 2.20
N ILE A 101 -1.12 6.17 2.83
CA ILE A 101 -1.36 7.49 3.45
C ILE A 101 -0.41 7.71 4.62
N ALA A 102 -0.22 6.70 5.49
CA ALA A 102 0.67 6.80 6.65
C ALA A 102 2.15 6.98 6.23
N GLU A 103 2.60 6.25 5.20
CA GLU A 103 3.94 6.40 4.63
C GLU A 103 4.14 7.79 4.02
N SER A 104 3.18 8.24 3.21
CA SER A 104 3.21 9.58 2.61
C SER A 104 3.30 10.70 3.67
N GLN A 105 2.57 10.58 4.78
CA GLN A 105 2.64 11.53 5.89
C GLN A 105 4.03 11.57 6.53
N LYS A 106 4.65 10.40 6.74
CA LYS A 106 6.00 10.29 7.30
C LYS A 106 7.04 10.89 6.35
N GLU A 107 6.94 10.59 5.06
CA GLU A 107 7.86 11.11 4.05
C GLU A 107 7.80 12.61 3.90
N ALA A 108 6.61 13.19 3.99
CA ALA A 108 6.44 14.65 3.99
C ALA A 108 7.18 15.32 5.16
N ILE A 109 7.22 14.67 6.33
CA ILE A 109 7.96 15.16 7.50
C ILE A 109 9.47 15.04 7.28
N GLU A 110 9.92 13.93 6.66
CA GLU A 110 11.34 13.65 6.41
C GLU A 110 11.88 14.31 5.13
N GLY A 111 11.04 14.95 4.32
CA GLY A 111 11.40 15.53 3.02
C GLY A 111 11.78 14.50 1.97
N LYS A 112 11.24 13.28 2.07
CA LYS A 112 11.46 12.20 1.09
C LYS A 112 10.34 12.19 0.06
N ILE A 113 10.69 11.74 -1.15
CA ILE A 113 9.72 11.49 -2.22
C ILE A 113 9.88 10.03 -2.60
N ASP A 114 9.00 9.15 -2.10
CA ASP A 114 8.92 7.77 -2.57
C ASP A 114 7.75 7.59 -3.55
N THR A 115 8.08 7.04 -4.72
CA THR A 115 7.13 6.79 -5.79
C THR A 115 6.65 5.34 -5.85
N SER A 116 7.12 4.52 -4.90
CA SER A 116 6.87 3.08 -4.81
C SER A 116 5.65 2.77 -3.94
N PRO A 117 4.90 1.69 -4.23
CA PRO A 117 3.86 1.20 -3.33
C PRO A 117 4.43 0.68 -1.99
N VAL A 118 3.67 0.78 -0.91
CA VAL A 118 4.08 0.39 0.46
C VAL A 118 4.39 -1.11 0.62
N ASN A 119 3.73 -1.93 -0.20
CA ASN A 119 3.99 -3.36 -0.35
C ASN A 119 4.57 -3.67 -1.73
N SER A 120 5.27 -2.71 -2.35
CA SER A 120 6.39 -3.06 -3.19
C SER A 120 7.43 -3.70 -2.28
N GLN A 121 7.19 -4.99 -1.97
CA GLN A 121 8.25 -5.83 -1.44
C GLN A 121 9.43 -5.55 -2.35
N LYS A 122 10.56 -5.18 -1.78
CA LYS A 122 11.82 -5.25 -2.50
C LYS A 122 11.92 -6.70 -2.94
N LYS A 123 11.43 -6.99 -4.15
CA LYS A 123 11.13 -8.36 -4.56
C LYS A 123 12.45 -9.09 -4.47
N ILE A 124 12.46 -10.22 -3.75
CA ILE A 124 13.60 -11.13 -3.81
C ILE A 124 13.87 -11.36 -5.29
N PRO A 125 15.01 -10.92 -5.83
CA PRO A 125 15.25 -11.03 -7.26
C PRO A 125 15.16 -12.49 -7.69
N ASN A 126 14.70 -12.74 -8.92
CA ASN A 126 14.55 -14.11 -9.42
C ASN A 126 15.87 -14.91 -9.32
N TRP A 127 17.02 -14.26 -9.53
CA TRP A 127 18.32 -14.92 -9.36
C TRP A 127 18.56 -15.37 -7.91
N VAL A 128 18.22 -14.55 -6.92
CA VAL A 128 18.29 -14.92 -5.49
C VAL A 128 17.36 -16.09 -5.20
N ARG A 129 16.12 -16.05 -5.70
CA ARG A 129 15.16 -17.15 -5.55
C ARG A 129 15.70 -18.46 -6.12
N ASN A 130 16.32 -18.40 -7.29
CA ASN A 130 16.91 -19.58 -7.94
C ASN A 130 18.06 -20.17 -7.13
N ILE A 131 18.90 -19.34 -6.47
CA ILE A 131 19.94 -19.82 -5.55
C ILE A 131 19.32 -20.68 -4.44
N PHE A 132 18.22 -20.25 -3.81
CA PHE A 132 17.56 -21.05 -2.76
C PHE A 132 16.94 -22.36 -3.29
N ILE A 133 16.39 -22.36 -4.51
CA ILE A 133 15.88 -23.59 -5.15
C ILE A 133 17.03 -24.57 -5.39
N TRP A 134 18.11 -24.10 -6.03
CA TRP A 134 19.28 -24.93 -6.33
C TRP A 134 20.01 -25.40 -5.08
N TYR A 135 19.93 -24.64 -3.99
CA TYR A 135 20.49 -25.06 -2.72
C TYR A 135 19.79 -26.30 -2.17
N GLY A 136 18.45 -26.33 -2.24
CA GLY A 136 17.65 -27.51 -1.89
C GLY A 136 17.94 -28.72 -2.78
N GLU A 137 18.46 -28.50 -3.98
CA GLU A 137 18.88 -29.54 -4.93
C GLU A 137 20.39 -29.91 -4.80
N GLY A 138 21.13 -29.28 -3.88
CA GLY A 138 22.58 -29.50 -3.71
C GLY A 138 23.43 -29.01 -4.88
N LYS A 139 22.93 -28.06 -5.68
CA LYS A 139 23.56 -27.57 -6.93
C LYS A 139 24.34 -26.27 -6.77
N VAL A 140 24.25 -25.62 -5.60
CA VAL A 140 25.01 -24.41 -5.26
C VAL A 140 25.65 -24.57 -3.90
N SER A 141 26.75 -23.86 -3.69
CA SER A 141 27.53 -23.84 -2.45
C SER A 141 26.88 -23.00 -1.34
N ASP A 142 27.28 -23.26 -0.10
CA ASP A 142 26.89 -22.41 1.05
C ASP A 142 27.30 -20.95 0.82
N ASP A 143 28.45 -20.70 0.20
CA ASP A 143 28.95 -19.35 -0.12
C ASP A 143 28.01 -18.60 -1.07
N GLU A 144 27.44 -19.28 -2.08
CA GLU A 144 26.45 -18.68 -3.00
C GLU A 144 25.16 -18.29 -2.26
N VAL A 145 24.73 -19.10 -1.30
CA VAL A 145 23.57 -18.79 -0.45
C VAL A 145 23.87 -17.62 0.48
N ILE A 146 25.03 -17.61 1.14
CA ILE A 146 25.46 -16.51 2.01
C ILE A 146 25.53 -15.20 1.23
N ASN A 147 26.07 -15.22 0.01
CA ASN A 147 26.12 -14.04 -0.87
C ASN A 147 24.72 -13.55 -1.25
N ALA A 148 23.79 -14.47 -1.54
CA ALA A 148 22.41 -14.14 -1.83
C ALA A 148 21.69 -13.52 -0.63
N ILE A 149 21.89 -14.06 0.58
CA ILE A 149 21.35 -13.49 1.85
C ILE A 149 21.97 -12.12 2.13
N THR A 150 23.28 -11.97 1.97
CA THR A 150 24.00 -10.71 2.16
C THR A 150 23.45 -9.63 1.23
N TYR A 151 23.24 -9.96 -0.04
CA TYR A 151 22.58 -9.07 -0.99
C TYR A 151 21.19 -8.62 -0.50
N LEU A 152 20.38 -9.54 0.03
CA LEU A 152 19.05 -9.21 0.55
C LEU A 152 19.13 -8.29 1.77
N ILE A 153 20.13 -8.45 2.64
CA ILE A 153 20.38 -7.57 3.79
C ILE A 153 20.81 -6.18 3.31
N ASP A 154 21.77 -6.10 2.38
CA ASP A 154 22.31 -4.85 1.83
C ASP A 154 21.24 -4.03 1.13
N LYS A 155 20.36 -4.71 0.37
CA LYS A 155 19.20 -4.07 -0.25
C LYS A 155 18.10 -3.75 0.76
N GLY A 156 18.25 -4.13 2.02
CA GLY A 156 17.26 -3.92 3.08
C GLY A 156 15.94 -4.63 2.82
N ILE A 157 16.01 -5.77 2.12
CA ILE A 157 14.91 -6.72 1.88
C ILE A 157 14.74 -7.58 3.13
N ILE A 158 15.85 -8.06 3.68
CA ILE A 158 15.93 -8.67 5.01
C ILE A 158 16.41 -7.61 6.00
N LYS A 159 15.71 -7.46 7.13
CA LYS A 159 16.14 -6.63 8.25
C LYS A 159 16.55 -7.53 9.41
N ILE A 160 17.78 -7.40 9.88
CA ILE A 160 18.26 -8.09 11.08
C ILE A 160 17.97 -7.19 12.28
N LYS A 161 17.25 -7.72 13.28
CA LYS A 161 17.20 -7.09 14.61
C LYS A 161 18.30 -7.70 15.46
N THR A 162 19.30 -6.92 15.82
CA THR A 162 20.24 -7.28 16.89
C THR A 162 19.62 -6.87 18.23
N GLY A 163 19.45 -7.85 19.12
CA GLY A 163 19.00 -7.66 20.49
C GLY A 163 20.13 -7.24 21.42
#